data_AF-A0A4S0Q091-F1
#
_entry.id   AF-A0A4S0Q091-F1
#
_cell.length_a   1.000
_cell.length_b   1.000
_cell.length_c   1.000
_cell.angle_alpha   90.00
_cell.angle_beta   90.00
_cell.angle_gamma   90.00
#
_symmetry.space_group_name_H-M   'P 1'
#
loop_
_entity.id
_entity.type
_entity.pdbx_description
1 polymer ?
#
loop_
_entity_poly.entity_id
_entity_poly.type
_entity_poly.pdbx_seq_one_letter_code
_entity_poly.pdbx_strand_id
1 'polypeptide(L)'
;NRRSIRRNLLGGTTVVALLVGGVGVWAGPVDVSGAVISRGAVVVETSEKKVQHPTGGVVGKIFAHDGDHVRGGDILVELSDTIPRANLAYVT
;
A
#
# COMPACT_ATOMS: atom_id res chain seq x y z
N ASN A 1 -0.35 35.31 -70.21
CA ASN A 1 0.47 34.40 -69.36
C ASN A 1 0.47 34.70 -67.85
N ARG A 2 0.24 35.93 -67.37
CA ARG A 2 0.30 36.23 -65.91
C ARG A 2 -0.85 35.65 -65.06
N ARG A 3 -2.04 35.44 -65.64
CA ARG A 3 -3.22 34.92 -64.91
C ARG A 3 -3.14 33.42 -64.61
N SER A 4 -2.57 32.62 -65.52
CA SER A 4 -2.39 31.17 -65.32
C SER A 4 -1.36 30.86 -64.23
N ILE A 5 -0.25 31.61 -64.20
CA ILE A 5 0.78 31.49 -63.16
C ILE A 5 0.18 31.80 -61.78
N ARG A 6 -0.58 32.90 -61.66
CA ARG A 6 -1.24 33.25 -60.39
C ARG A 6 -2.27 32.21 -59.95
N ARG A 7 -3.02 31.62 -60.88
CA ARG A 7 -4.00 30.56 -60.59
C ARG A 7 -3.32 29.27 -60.08
N ASN A 8 -2.21 28.88 -60.70
CA ASN A 8 -1.44 27.70 -60.27
C ASN A 8 -0.76 27.94 -58.92
N LEU A 9 -0.23 29.15 -58.69
CA LEU A 9 0.32 29.55 -57.40
C LEU A 9 -0.73 29.50 -56.30
N LEU A 10 -1.92 30.06 -56.54
CA LEU A 10 -3.02 30.03 -55.57
C LEU A 10 -3.41 28.59 -55.23
N GLY A 11 -3.63 27.75 -56.26
CA GLY A 11 -3.99 26.35 -56.07
C GLY A 11 -2.94 25.58 -55.27
N GLY A 12 -1.66 25.77 -55.60
CA GLY A 12 -0.55 25.16 -54.85
C GLY A 12 -0.51 25.61 -53.39
N THR A 13 -0.61 26.92 -53.13
CA THR A 13 -0.64 27.45 -51.77
C THR A 13 -1.85 26.99 -50.97
N THR A 14 -3.02 26.83 -51.60
CA THR A 14 -4.22 26.31 -50.94
C THR A 14 -4.03 24.85 -50.51
N VAL A 15 -3.47 24.01 -51.37
CA VAL A 15 -3.21 22.60 -51.05
C VAL A 15 -2.22 22.47 -49.89
N VAL A 16 -1.14 23.26 -49.90
CA VAL A 16 -0.15 23.28 -48.82
C VAL A 16 -0.78 23.74 -47.51
N ALA A 17 -1.58 24.81 -47.53
CA ALA A 17 -2.26 25.33 -46.35
C ALA A 17 -3.24 24.30 -45.76
N LEU A 18 -3.98 23.57 -46.61
CA LEU A 18 -4.88 22.51 -46.17
C LEU A 18 -4.14 21.32 -45.53
N LEU A 19 -3.00 20.91 -46.10
CA LEU A 19 -2.19 19.84 -45.53
C LEU A 19 -1.63 20.21 -44.15
N VAL A 20 -0.99 21.37 -44.06
CA VAL A 20 -0.38 21.85 -42.81
C VAL A 20 -1.45 22.13 -41.76
N GLY A 21 -2.55 22.79 -42.15
CA GLY A 21 -3.66 23.07 -41.27
C GLY A 21 -4.37 21.80 -40.78
N GLY A 22 -4.64 20.84 -41.68
CA GLY A 22 -5.29 19.58 -41.33
C GLY A 22 -4.47 18.74 -40.36
N VAL A 23 -3.17 18.59 -40.61
CA VAL A 23 -2.27 17.85 -39.71
C VAL A 23 -2.11 18.57 -38.37
N GLY A 24 -1.98 19.90 -38.37
CA GLY A 24 -1.82 20.70 -37.15
C GLY A 24 -3.07 20.68 -36.26
N VAL A 25 -4.26 20.81 -36.86
CA VAL A 25 -5.54 20.74 -36.14
C VAL A 25 -5.78 19.34 -35.56
N TRP A 26 -5.40 18.28 -36.28
CA TRP A 26 -5.54 16.91 -35.80
C TRP A 26 -4.53 16.55 -34.69
N ALA A 27 -3.30 17.07 -34.76
CA ALA A 27 -2.23 16.80 -33.79
C ALA A 27 -2.34 17.62 -32.49
N GLY A 28 -3.12 18.70 -32.49
CA GLY A 28 -3.21 19.64 -31.37
C GLY A 28 -3.97 19.15 -30.13
N PRO A 29 -5.20 18.60 -30.22
CA PRO A 29 -6.07 18.40 -29.07
C PRO A 29 -5.75 17.11 -28.29
N VAL A 30 -4.48 16.91 -27.94
CA VAL A 30 -4.07 15.82 -27.05
C VAL A 30 -4.15 16.33 -25.61
N ASP A 31 -5.23 15.99 -24.91
CA ASP A 31 -5.34 16.18 -23.47
C ASP A 31 -4.36 15.23 -22.78
N VAL A 32 -3.15 15.72 -22.48
CA VAL A 32 -2.19 15.01 -21.64
C VAL A 32 -2.68 15.08 -20.19
N SER A 33 -3.60 14.19 -19.83
CA SER A 33 -3.99 13.89 -18.45
C SER A 33 -2.84 13.18 -17.73
N GLY A 34 -1.74 13.90 -17.55
CA GLY A 34 -0.47 13.42 -17.00
C GLY A 34 -0.34 13.52 -15.49
N ALA A 35 -1.44 13.72 -14.75
CA ALA A 35 -1.41 13.80 -13.29
C ALA A 35 -2.48 12.90 -12.68
N VAL A 36 -2.29 11.58 -12.81
CA VAL A 36 -2.95 10.63 -11.91
C VAL A 36 -2.30 10.79 -10.54
N ILE A 37 -2.94 11.54 -9.65
CA ILE A 37 -2.56 11.64 -8.24
C ILE A 37 -2.98 10.34 -7.56
N SER A 38 -2.11 9.33 -7.61
CA SER A 38 -2.28 8.09 -6.85
C SER A 38 -1.76 8.30 -5.43
N ARG A 39 -2.61 8.06 -4.43
CA ARG A 39 -2.19 8.00 -3.02
C ARG A 39 -1.53 6.65 -2.77
N GLY A 40 -0.22 6.56 -2.98
CA GLY A 40 0.56 5.40 -2.57
C GLY A 40 0.69 5.37 -1.04
N ALA A 41 0.07 4.39 -0.37
CA ALA A 41 0.30 4.13 1.03
C ALA A 41 1.48 3.16 1.17
N VAL A 42 2.62 3.64 1.67
CA VAL A 42 3.74 2.78 2.08
C VAL A 42 3.39 2.25 3.46
N VAL A 43 2.83 1.05 3.52
CA VAL A 43 2.65 0.33 4.78
C VAL A 43 3.91 -0.49 4.98
N VAL A 44 4.60 -0.24 6.10
CA VAL A 44 5.73 -1.07 6.52
C VAL A 44 5.13 -2.45 6.85
N GLU A 45 5.56 -3.49 6.14
CA GLU A 45 5.24 -4.87 6.48
C GLU A 45 6.03 -5.26 7.74
N THR A 46 5.69 -4.65 8.87
CA THR A 46 6.16 -5.10 10.17
C THR A 46 5.30 -6.31 10.54
N SER A 47 5.68 -7.48 10.01
CA SER A 47 5.36 -8.73 10.68
C SER A 47 6.32 -8.86 11.86
N GLU A 48 6.03 -8.12 12.94
CA GLU A 48 6.51 -8.52 14.26
C GLU A 48 5.87 -9.89 14.55
N LYS A 49 6.52 -10.94 14.07
CA LYS A 49 6.26 -12.30 14.53
C LYS A 49 6.53 -12.26 16.03
N LYS A 50 5.48 -12.14 16.84
CA LYS A 50 5.53 -12.42 18.27
C LYS A 50 6.04 -13.85 18.43
N VAL A 51 7.34 -14.01 18.61
CA VAL A 51 7.92 -15.27 19.06
C VAL A 51 7.57 -15.39 20.54
N GLN A 52 6.36 -15.87 20.81
CA GLN A 52 6.02 -16.33 22.15
C GLN A 52 6.85 -17.57 22.43
N HIS A 53 7.67 -17.49 23.48
CA HIS A 53 8.45 -18.60 24.00
C HIS A 53 7.48 -19.73 24.40
N PRO A 54 7.49 -20.88 23.71
CA PRO A 54 6.48 -21.92 23.88
C PRO A 54 6.62 -22.74 25.18
N THR A 55 7.49 -22.32 26.11
CA THR A 55 7.91 -23.16 27.25
C THR A 55 7.43 -22.62 28.61
N GLY A 56 6.78 -21.44 28.65
CA GLY A 56 6.35 -20.79 29.89
C GLY A 56 4.95 -21.19 30.41
N GLY A 57 4.21 -22.01 29.66
CA GLY A 57 2.80 -22.29 29.95
C GLY A 57 1.87 -21.12 29.63
N VAL A 58 0.57 -21.40 29.43
CA VAL A 58 -0.43 -20.39 29.08
C VAL A 58 -1.11 -19.89 30.36
N VAL A 59 -1.04 -18.59 30.61
CA VAL A 59 -1.78 -17.95 31.71
C VAL A 59 -3.28 -18.10 31.47
N GLY A 60 -3.97 -18.80 32.38
CA GLY A 60 -5.41 -19.01 32.33
C GLY A 60 -6.18 -17.84 32.92
N LYS A 61 -5.77 -17.33 34.09
CA LYS A 61 -6.37 -16.15 34.73
C LYS A 61 -5.31 -15.30 35.43
N ILE A 62 -5.53 -13.99 35.41
CA ILE A 62 -4.75 -12.99 36.16
C ILE A 62 -5.70 -12.36 37.17
N PHE A 63 -5.35 -12.39 38.44
CA PHE A 63 -6.16 -11.86 39.55
C PHE A 63 -5.67 -10.49 40.04
N ALA A 64 -4.49 -10.06 39.58
CA ALA A 64 -3.88 -8.78 39.96
C ALA A 64 -3.97 -7.75 38.82
N HIS A 65 -4.21 -6.50 39.19
CA HIS A 65 -4.20 -5.36 38.29
C HIS A 65 -3.06 -4.39 38.63
N ASP A 66 -2.70 -3.54 37.67
CA ASP A 66 -1.65 -2.55 37.87
C ASP A 66 -1.98 -1.62 39.04
N GLY A 67 -1.12 -1.62 40.07
CA GLY A 67 -1.26 -0.83 41.28
C GLY A 67 -1.81 -1.59 42.50
N ASP A 68 -2.16 -2.86 42.35
CA ASP A 68 -2.63 -3.68 43.47
C ASP A 68 -1.53 -3.95 44.51
N HIS A 69 -1.84 -3.69 45.78
CA HIS A 69 -0.98 -4.07 46.91
C HIS A 69 -1.25 -5.52 47.30
N VAL A 70 -0.29 -6.40 47.00
CA VAL A 70 -0.38 -7.84 47.28
C VAL A 70 0.37 -8.21 48.56
N ARG A 71 -0.12 -9.19 49.30
CA ARG A 71 0.50 -9.76 50.49
C ARG A 71 1.04 -11.16 50.19
N GLY A 72 1.99 -11.63 51.00
CA GLY A 72 2.54 -12.98 50.84
C GLY A 72 1.46 -14.05 51.00
N GLY A 73 1.22 -14.83 49.95
CA GLY A 73 0.19 -15.88 49.89
C GLY A 73 -0.96 -15.59 48.92
N ASP A 74 -1.04 -14.37 48.37
CA ASP A 74 -2.09 -14.02 47.40
C ASP A 74 -1.88 -14.72 46.05
N ILE A 75 -2.96 -15.26 45.49
CA ILE A 75 -2.96 -15.88 44.16
C ILE A 75 -3.02 -14.77 43.12
N LEU A 76 -1.93 -14.58 42.38
CA LEU A 76 -1.83 -13.52 41.37
C LEU A 76 -2.18 -14.02 39.97
N VAL A 77 -1.81 -15.27 39.65
CA VAL A 77 -1.95 -15.86 38.32
C VAL A 77 -2.26 -17.36 38.46
N GLU A 78 -3.21 -17.85 37.66
CA GLU A 78 -3.53 -19.27 37.51
C GLU A 78 -3.15 -19.72 36.10
N LEU A 79 -2.37 -20.81 35.99
CA LEU A 79 -1.98 -21.40 34.71
C LEU A 79 -3.09 -22.32 34.19
N SER A 80 -3.33 -22.33 32.87
CA SER A 80 -4.40 -23.16 32.29
C SER A 80 -4.08 -24.65 32.36
N ASP A 81 -5.01 -25.46 32.86
CA ASP A 81 -4.92 -26.92 32.98
C ASP A 81 -5.03 -27.68 31.63
N THR A 82 -5.20 -26.99 30.50
CA THR A 82 -5.49 -27.66 29.21
C THR A 82 -4.28 -28.32 28.53
N ILE A 83 -3.07 -28.24 29.10
CA ILE A 83 -1.97 -29.17 28.80
C ILE A 83 -1.19 -29.46 30.10
N PRO A 84 -1.50 -30.56 30.82
CA PRO A 84 -0.64 -31.09 31.86
C PRO A 84 0.28 -32.17 31.27
N ARG A 85 1.50 -32.31 31.83
CA ARG A 85 2.46 -33.44 31.69
C ARG A 85 3.65 -33.31 30.71
N ALA A 86 4.39 -32.20 30.71
CA ALA A 86 5.72 -32.21 30.10
C ALA A 86 6.91 -32.19 31.10
N ASN A 87 6.74 -31.77 32.35
CA ASN A 87 7.91 -31.51 33.23
C ASN A 87 7.97 -32.28 34.57
N LEU A 88 7.02 -33.16 34.90
CA LEU A 88 7.13 -33.94 36.15
C LEU A 88 8.11 -35.12 36.06
N ALA A 89 8.82 -35.29 34.93
CA ALA A 89 9.78 -36.36 34.72
C ALA A 89 11.24 -35.99 35.05
N TYR A 90 11.50 -34.80 35.62
CA TYR A 90 12.89 -34.35 35.85
C TYR A 90 13.32 -34.16 37.32
N VAL A 91 12.51 -34.49 38.34
CA VAL A 91 12.99 -34.34 39.72
C VAL A 91 12.92 -35.66 40.47
N THR A 92 14.00 -36.42 40.33
CA THR A 92 14.58 -37.25 41.41
C THR A 92 15.02 -36.37 42.57
#